data_AF-A0A453LR87-F1
#
_entry.id   AF-A0A453LR87-F1
#
_cell.length_a   1.000
_cell.length_b   1.000
_cell.length_c   1.000
_cell.angle_alpha   90.00
_cell.angle_beta   90.00
_cell.angle_gamma   90.00
#
_symmetry.space_group_name_H-M   'P 1'
#
loop_
_entity.id
_entity.type
_entity.pdbx_description
1 polymer ?
#
loop_
_entity_poly.entity_id
_entity_poly.type
_entity_poly.pdbx_seq_one_letter_code
_entity_poly.pdbx_strand_id
1 'polypeptide(L)'
;MRKRFPLQLVKDLIPMGGDYLLKPPKPQVIKQDEKAWMTDAEFAREILAGVNPMMITRVTEFPPKSTLDPSQYGDQTSTITEAQIGSSLEGLTAQQAVSSNRLYILDHHDHMMPYLVRLNNLDDTFLYATRTLLFLKGDGTLAPVAIELSTPLLQGGLTTAKSTVYTPASTGVEAWIWQLAKAYVCVNDYGYHQLVSHWLNTHAVMEPFIIATNRQLSVTHPVHKLLHPHYRDTMNINSRARELLVSAGGIIELTVFQRKYAMEMSSVTYKDWNFNEQALPDDLIKR
;
A
#
# COMPACT_ATOMS: atom_id res chain seq x y z
N MET A 1 -1.37 -24.55 -20.09
CA MET A 1 -2.26 -23.84 -19.15
C MET A 1 -3.20 -24.76 -18.35
N ARG A 2 -3.90 -25.73 -18.97
CA ARG A 2 -4.76 -26.71 -18.26
C ARG A 2 -4.07 -27.54 -17.15
N LYS A 3 -2.73 -27.63 -17.15
CA LYS A 3 -1.93 -28.34 -16.13
C LYS A 3 -1.48 -27.45 -14.95
N ARG A 4 -1.68 -26.13 -15.00
CA ARG A 4 -1.15 -25.17 -14.00
C ARG A 4 -2.22 -24.44 -13.19
N PHE A 5 -3.48 -24.46 -13.61
CA PHE A 5 -4.59 -23.83 -12.89
C PHE A 5 -5.77 -24.81 -12.78
N PRO A 6 -6.45 -24.89 -11.63
CA PRO A 6 -7.66 -25.69 -11.47
C PRO A 6 -8.66 -25.31 -12.56
N LEU A 7 -9.19 -26.29 -13.28
CA LEU A 7 -10.07 -26.09 -14.44
C LEU A 7 -11.28 -25.21 -14.12
N GLN A 8 -11.74 -25.22 -12.86
CA GLN A 8 -12.87 -24.42 -12.39
C GLN A 8 -12.53 -22.93 -12.28
N LEU A 9 -11.36 -22.57 -11.73
CA LEU A 9 -10.89 -21.18 -11.64
C LEU A 9 -10.75 -20.55 -13.03
N VAL A 10 -10.25 -21.32 -13.99
CA VAL A 10 -10.13 -20.90 -15.40
C VAL A 10 -11.52 -20.68 -16.02
N LYS A 11 -12.51 -21.52 -15.69
CA LYS A 11 -13.88 -21.37 -16.20
C LYS A 11 -14.59 -20.14 -15.63
N ASP A 12 -14.40 -19.84 -14.35
CA ASP A 12 -15.08 -18.72 -13.68
C ASP A 12 -14.50 -17.35 -14.10
N LEU A 13 -13.26 -17.32 -14.59
CA LEU A 13 -12.60 -16.12 -15.14
C LEU A 13 -12.91 -15.88 -16.64
N ILE A 14 -13.52 -16.85 -17.32
CA ILE A 14 -13.84 -16.77 -18.75
C ILE A 14 -15.33 -16.42 -18.90
N PRO A 15 -15.70 -15.40 -19.69
CA PRO A 15 -17.11 -15.12 -19.99
C PRO A 15 -17.80 -16.34 -20.62
N MET A 16 -18.98 -16.71 -20.11
CA MET A 16 -19.77 -17.81 -20.69
C MET A 16 -20.13 -17.49 -22.15
N GLY A 17 -19.63 -18.30 -23.10
CA GLY A 17 -20.06 -18.28 -24.51
C GLY A 17 -19.14 -17.62 -25.53
N GLY A 18 -17.86 -17.36 -25.23
CA GLY A 18 -16.91 -16.81 -26.21
C GLY A 18 -15.86 -17.82 -26.71
N ASP A 19 -15.60 -17.84 -28.02
CA ASP A 19 -14.54 -18.63 -28.70
C ASP A 19 -13.10 -18.20 -28.36
N TYR A 20 -12.92 -17.23 -27.45
CA TYR A 20 -11.61 -16.67 -27.11
C TYR A 20 -11.25 -16.98 -25.65
N LEU A 21 -10.31 -17.91 -25.48
CA LEU A 21 -9.85 -18.46 -24.19
C LEU A 21 -9.28 -17.45 -23.17
N LEU A 22 -9.13 -16.16 -23.51
CA LEU A 22 -8.38 -15.17 -22.70
C LEU A 22 -8.90 -13.71 -22.85
N LYS A 23 -10.22 -13.47 -22.75
CA LYS A 23 -10.74 -12.08 -22.66
C LYS A 23 -11.32 -11.83 -21.26
N PRO A 24 -10.53 -11.27 -20.32
CA PRO A 24 -11.06 -10.93 -19.00
C PRO A 24 -12.15 -9.85 -19.09
N PRO A 25 -13.05 -9.76 -18.09
CA PRO A 25 -14.01 -8.66 -18.03
C PRO A 25 -13.28 -7.32 -17.96
N LYS A 26 -13.83 -6.29 -18.63
CA LYS A 26 -13.25 -4.94 -18.59
C LYS A 26 -13.31 -4.41 -17.15
N PRO A 27 -12.17 -4.05 -16.52
CA PRO A 27 -12.17 -3.51 -15.16
C PRO A 27 -13.03 -2.24 -15.03
N GLN A 28 -13.65 -2.07 -13.86
CA GLN A 28 -14.57 -0.94 -13.62
C GLN A 28 -13.88 0.42 -13.78
N VAL A 29 -12.65 0.55 -13.29
CA VAL A 29 -11.85 1.79 -13.35
C VAL A 29 -11.64 2.33 -14.77
N ILE A 30 -11.57 1.44 -15.78
CA ILE A 30 -11.39 1.83 -17.19
C ILE A 30 -12.66 1.70 -18.02
N LYS A 31 -13.80 1.36 -17.41
CA LYS A 31 -15.04 1.06 -18.13
C LYS A 31 -15.58 2.29 -18.87
N GLN A 32 -15.52 3.46 -18.24
CA GLN A 32 -16.01 4.73 -18.79
C GLN A 32 -14.92 5.50 -19.54
N ASP A 33 -13.70 5.55 -18.99
CA ASP A 33 -12.55 6.23 -19.58
C ASP A 33 -11.30 5.38 -19.38
N GLU A 34 -10.65 5.00 -20.48
CA GLU A 34 -9.47 4.10 -20.47
C GLU A 34 -8.20 4.76 -19.95
N LYS A 35 -8.19 6.09 -19.79
CA LYS A 35 -7.04 6.88 -19.35
C LYS A 35 -7.26 7.64 -18.04
N ALA A 36 -8.46 7.61 -17.47
CA ALA A 36 -8.77 8.31 -16.21
C ALA A 36 -7.81 7.94 -15.06
N TRP A 37 -7.40 6.66 -15.00
CA TRP A 37 -6.42 6.15 -14.02
C TRP A 37 -5.05 6.86 -14.07
N MET A 38 -4.70 7.50 -15.20
CA MET A 38 -3.44 8.23 -15.35
C MET A 38 -3.50 9.64 -14.75
N THR A 39 -4.69 10.14 -14.41
CA THR A 39 -4.84 11.51 -13.90
C THR A 39 -4.35 11.62 -12.45
N ASP A 40 -3.89 12.81 -12.07
CA ASP A 40 -3.50 13.08 -10.68
C ASP A 40 -4.69 13.09 -9.73
N ALA A 41 -5.86 13.51 -10.24
CA ALA A 41 -7.11 13.48 -9.51
C ALA A 41 -7.51 12.04 -9.14
N GLU A 42 -7.46 11.10 -10.10
CA GLU A 42 -7.81 9.70 -9.81
C GLU A 42 -6.78 9.02 -8.91
N PHE A 43 -5.48 9.29 -9.13
CA PHE A 43 -4.42 8.81 -8.26
C PHE A 43 -4.62 9.24 -6.80
N ALA A 44 -4.91 10.52 -6.55
CA ALA A 44 -5.19 11.01 -5.20
C ALA A 44 -6.53 10.51 -4.65
N ARG A 45 -7.56 10.35 -5.49
CA ARG A 45 -8.87 9.83 -5.08
C ARG A 45 -8.79 8.38 -4.63
N GLU A 46 -8.03 7.53 -5.33
CA GLU A 46 -7.88 6.12 -4.97
C GLU A 46 -7.18 5.92 -3.62
N ILE A 47 -6.38 6.87 -3.16
CA ILE A 47 -5.78 6.84 -1.81
C ILE A 47 -6.84 6.98 -0.70
N LEU A 48 -8.02 7.56 -0.99
CA LEU A 48 -9.14 7.66 -0.05
C LEU A 48 -10.29 6.70 -0.34
N ALA A 49 -10.47 6.31 -1.60
CA ALA A 49 -11.65 5.61 -2.07
C ALA A 49 -11.34 4.58 -3.16
N GLY A 50 -10.10 4.07 -3.17
CA GLY A 50 -9.64 2.99 -4.01
C GLY A 50 -9.52 1.69 -3.22
N VAL A 51 -8.57 0.84 -3.62
CA VAL A 51 -8.40 -0.50 -3.04
C VAL A 51 -7.73 -0.48 -1.66
N ASN A 52 -6.93 0.56 -1.35
CA ASN A 52 -6.19 0.67 -0.09
C ASN A 52 -6.40 2.05 0.59
N PRO A 53 -7.63 2.36 1.06
CA PRO A 53 -7.97 3.68 1.61
C PRO A 53 -7.50 3.90 3.07
N MET A 54 -6.56 3.09 3.56
CA MET A 54 -6.23 2.98 4.99
C MET A 54 -4.88 3.62 5.38
N MET A 55 -4.09 4.09 4.41
CA MET A 55 -2.68 4.43 4.64
C MET A 55 -2.37 5.92 4.73
N ILE A 56 -3.23 6.79 4.19
CA ILE A 56 -3.00 8.23 4.21
C ILE A 56 -3.05 8.76 5.65
N THR A 57 -2.10 9.64 5.98
CA THR A 57 -2.01 10.33 7.27
C THR A 57 -1.90 11.84 7.06
N ARG A 58 -2.23 12.60 8.09
CA ARG A 58 -2.02 14.05 8.10
C ARG A 58 -0.56 14.36 8.38
N VAL A 59 0.01 15.31 7.63
CA VAL A 59 1.35 15.83 7.92
C VAL A 59 1.27 16.76 9.14
N THR A 60 2.04 16.46 10.18
CA THR A 60 2.10 17.26 11.41
C THR A 60 3.34 18.15 11.49
N GLU A 61 4.39 17.82 10.74
CA GLU A 61 5.61 18.62 10.60
C GLU A 61 6.15 18.57 9.17
N PHE A 62 6.80 19.66 8.72
CA PHE A 62 7.40 19.75 7.40
C PHE A 62 8.86 20.22 7.50
N PRO A 63 9.82 19.54 6.83
CA PRO A 63 9.64 18.33 6.02
C PRO A 63 9.26 17.09 6.87
N PRO A 64 8.56 16.09 6.29
CA PRO A 64 8.27 14.84 6.99
C PRO A 64 9.53 14.14 7.48
N LYS A 65 9.48 13.57 8.69
CA LYS A 65 10.58 12.81 9.29
C LYS A 65 10.33 11.32 9.27
N SER A 66 11.42 10.56 9.16
CA SER A 66 11.44 9.12 9.37
C SER A 66 11.49 8.78 10.86
N THR A 67 10.91 7.63 11.19
CA THR A 67 10.95 6.97 12.50
C THR A 67 12.01 5.86 12.58
N LEU A 68 12.73 5.60 11.48
CA LEU A 68 13.81 4.63 11.44
C LEU A 68 14.92 5.00 12.43
N ASP A 69 15.53 3.98 13.05
CA ASP A 69 16.62 4.14 14.01
C ASP A 69 17.82 4.87 13.37
N PRO A 70 18.13 6.11 13.78
CA PRO A 70 19.21 6.89 13.17
C PRO A 70 20.58 6.25 13.36
N SER A 71 20.76 5.37 14.35
CA SER A 71 22.01 4.62 14.55
C SER A 71 22.26 3.54 13.50
N GLN A 72 21.23 3.17 12.73
CA GLN A 72 21.30 2.19 11.64
C GLN A 72 21.08 2.84 10.28
N TYR A 73 20.22 3.87 10.21
CA TYR A 73 19.77 4.46 8.95
C TYR A 73 20.23 5.91 8.72
N GLY A 74 20.87 6.55 9.71
CA GLY A 74 21.26 7.96 9.64
C GLY A 74 20.06 8.92 9.59
N ASP A 75 20.29 10.15 9.11
CA ASP A 75 19.21 11.10 8.86
C ASP A 75 18.42 10.67 7.62
N GLN A 76 17.13 10.44 7.84
CA GLN A 76 16.16 9.99 6.85
C GLN A 76 15.02 11.01 6.68
N THR A 77 15.26 12.25 7.12
CA THR A 77 14.34 13.38 6.92
C THR A 77 14.09 13.59 5.42
N SER A 78 12.83 13.83 5.05
CA SER A 78 12.44 14.04 3.66
C SER A 78 13.20 15.21 3.03
N THR A 79 13.61 15.02 1.78
CA THR A 79 14.30 16.05 0.98
C THR A 79 13.33 16.97 0.22
N ILE A 80 12.02 16.78 0.39
CA ILE A 80 11.02 17.66 -0.24
C ILE A 80 11.13 19.05 0.38
N THR A 81 11.30 20.04 -0.48
CA THR A 81 11.44 21.44 -0.08
C THR A 81 10.16 22.23 -0.34
N GLU A 82 9.97 23.31 0.42
CA GLU A 82 8.84 24.22 0.23
C GLU A 82 8.84 24.86 -1.17
N ALA A 83 10.02 25.19 -1.70
CA ALA A 83 10.17 25.74 -3.04
C ALA A 83 9.63 24.81 -4.15
N GLN A 84 9.72 23.49 -3.96
CA GLN A 84 9.23 22.50 -4.93
C GLN A 84 7.70 22.41 -4.93
N ILE A 85 7.05 22.55 -3.76
CA ILE A 85 5.60 22.33 -3.63
C ILE A 85 4.78 23.62 -3.62
N GLY A 86 5.39 24.78 -3.36
CA GLY A 86 4.68 26.03 -3.06
C GLY A 86 3.69 26.48 -4.13
N SER A 87 3.97 26.24 -5.41
CA SER A 87 3.04 26.57 -6.52
C SER A 87 1.74 25.75 -6.49
N SER A 88 1.73 24.62 -5.78
CA SER A 88 0.58 23.70 -5.69
C SER A 88 -0.24 23.88 -4.41
N LEU A 89 0.14 24.80 -3.51
CA LEU A 89 -0.49 24.99 -2.20
C LEU A 89 -1.51 26.14 -2.16
N GLU A 90 -2.03 26.57 -3.30
CA GLU A 90 -3.03 27.66 -3.39
C GLU A 90 -2.57 28.97 -2.69
N GLY A 91 -1.28 29.28 -2.75
CA GLY A 91 -0.69 30.47 -2.14
C GLY A 91 -0.35 30.34 -0.64
N LEU A 92 -0.57 29.17 -0.04
CA LEU A 92 -0.13 28.88 1.33
C LEU A 92 1.35 28.50 1.37
N THR A 93 2.02 28.83 2.48
CA THR A 93 3.31 28.21 2.84
C THR A 93 3.11 26.75 3.26
N ALA A 94 4.18 25.96 3.27
CA ALA A 94 4.10 24.57 3.74
C ALA A 94 3.59 24.48 5.19
N GLN A 95 4.06 25.37 6.06
CA GLN A 95 3.64 25.43 7.47
C GLN A 95 2.18 25.89 7.61
N GLN A 96 1.70 26.79 6.75
CA GLN A 96 0.29 27.17 6.72
C GLN A 96 -0.60 26.00 6.27
N ALA A 97 -0.17 25.23 5.27
CA ALA A 97 -0.89 24.03 4.83
C ALA A 97 -0.95 22.96 5.94
N VAL A 98 0.15 22.74 6.68
CA VAL A 98 0.18 21.83 7.85
C VAL A 98 -0.77 22.31 8.95
N SER A 99 -0.63 23.56 9.39
CA SER A 99 -1.44 24.11 10.50
C SER A 99 -2.93 24.24 10.18
N SER A 100 -3.30 24.36 8.91
CA SER A 100 -4.70 24.36 8.45
C SER A 100 -5.25 22.96 8.16
N ASN A 101 -4.51 21.88 8.48
CA ASN A 101 -4.87 20.49 8.20
C ASN A 101 -5.12 20.21 6.71
N ARG A 102 -4.33 20.83 5.82
CA ARG A 102 -4.47 20.69 4.36
C ARG A 102 -3.35 19.91 3.71
N LEU A 103 -2.33 19.49 4.46
CA LEU A 103 -1.23 18.68 3.95
C LEU A 103 -1.29 17.26 4.51
N TYR A 104 -1.25 16.28 3.62
CA TYR A 104 -1.35 14.84 3.90
C TYR A 104 -0.21 14.10 3.23
N ILE A 105 0.05 12.88 3.68
CA ILE A 105 1.11 12.03 3.17
C ILE A 105 0.66 10.59 3.02
N LEU A 106 1.07 9.95 1.92
CA LEU A 106 1.13 8.50 1.81
C LEU A 106 2.61 8.10 1.94
N ASP A 107 2.98 7.59 3.13
CA ASP A 107 4.38 7.30 3.49
C ASP A 107 4.66 5.80 3.52
N HIS A 108 5.32 5.31 2.47
CA HIS A 108 5.82 3.93 2.38
C HIS A 108 7.31 3.83 2.72
N HIS A 109 7.97 4.94 3.06
CA HIS A 109 9.42 5.00 3.13
C HIS A 109 9.99 4.08 4.22
N ASP A 110 9.49 4.21 5.44
CA ASP A 110 10.03 3.47 6.60
C ASP A 110 9.75 1.97 6.51
N HIS A 111 8.66 1.59 5.85
CA HIS A 111 8.33 0.19 5.59
C HIS A 111 9.23 -0.44 4.52
N MET A 112 9.68 0.37 3.55
CA MET A 112 10.44 -0.10 2.39
C MET A 112 11.95 -0.04 2.61
N MET A 113 12.47 1.05 3.19
CA MET A 113 13.91 1.31 3.32
C MET A 113 14.71 0.14 3.94
N PRO A 114 14.24 -0.53 5.01
CA PRO A 114 14.93 -1.70 5.59
C PRO A 114 15.09 -2.90 4.64
N TYR A 115 14.29 -2.95 3.57
CA TYR A 115 14.24 -4.07 2.63
C TYR A 115 14.87 -3.75 1.28
N LEU A 116 15.07 -2.48 0.92
CA LEU A 116 15.49 -2.09 -0.43
C LEU A 116 16.82 -2.72 -0.85
N VAL A 117 17.81 -2.83 0.05
CA VAL A 117 19.09 -3.48 -0.28
C VAL A 117 18.88 -4.94 -0.66
N ARG A 118 18.00 -5.65 0.04
CA ARG A 118 17.72 -7.08 -0.24
C ARG A 118 16.86 -7.26 -1.48
N LEU A 119 15.89 -6.37 -1.71
CA LEU A 119 14.96 -6.42 -2.83
C LEU A 119 15.63 -6.02 -4.14
N ASN A 120 16.42 -4.94 -4.16
CA ASN A 120 17.09 -4.45 -5.36
C ASN A 120 18.30 -5.31 -5.77
N ASN A 121 18.69 -6.29 -4.95
CA ASN A 121 19.65 -7.34 -5.29
C ASN A 121 18.97 -8.61 -5.86
N LEU A 122 17.64 -8.62 -6.02
CA LEU A 122 16.94 -9.69 -6.73
C LEU A 122 16.95 -9.41 -8.23
N ASP A 123 17.02 -10.47 -9.03
CA ASP A 123 16.93 -10.36 -10.49
C ASP A 123 15.64 -9.66 -10.92
N ASP A 124 15.76 -8.79 -11.92
CA ASP A 124 14.67 -8.04 -12.55
C ASP A 124 13.82 -7.19 -11.58
N THR A 125 14.38 -6.77 -10.45
CA THR A 125 13.68 -5.99 -9.42
C THR A 125 14.44 -4.72 -9.09
N PHE A 126 13.77 -3.57 -9.18
CA PHE A 126 14.29 -2.30 -8.69
C PHE A 126 13.16 -1.46 -8.10
N LEU A 127 13.33 -1.03 -6.87
CA LEU A 127 12.31 -0.35 -6.07
C LEU A 127 12.89 0.86 -5.37
N TYR A 128 11.99 1.79 -5.07
CA TYR A 128 12.25 2.94 -4.20
C TYR A 128 11.40 2.81 -2.93
N ALA A 129 11.88 3.44 -1.86
CA ALA A 129 11.06 3.84 -0.73
C ALA A 129 10.37 5.14 -1.14
N THR A 130 9.03 5.13 -1.15
CA THR A 130 8.27 6.27 -1.66
C THR A 130 7.60 7.08 -0.55
N ARG A 131 7.61 8.42 -0.70
CA ARG A 131 6.73 9.34 0.03
C ARG A 131 5.94 10.18 -0.96
N THR A 132 4.64 10.30 -0.77
CA THR A 132 3.79 11.14 -1.61
C THR A 132 3.12 12.20 -0.76
N LEU A 133 3.38 13.48 -1.03
CA LEU A 133 2.65 14.57 -0.41
C LEU A 133 1.38 14.89 -1.20
N LEU A 134 0.29 15.08 -0.48
CA LEU A 134 -1.01 15.45 -1.02
C LEU A 134 -1.51 16.72 -0.35
N PHE A 135 -2.12 17.60 -1.14
CA PHE A 135 -2.74 18.82 -0.66
C PHE A 135 -4.26 18.73 -0.82
N LEU A 136 -4.98 19.06 0.25
CA LEU A 136 -6.44 19.21 0.23
C LEU A 136 -6.78 20.59 -0.30
N LYS A 137 -7.29 20.65 -1.53
CA LYS A 137 -7.68 21.89 -2.21
C LYS A 137 -8.93 22.52 -1.61
N GLY A 138 -9.15 23.80 -1.93
CA GLY A 138 -10.33 24.54 -1.44
C GLY A 138 -11.65 23.99 -1.94
N ASP A 139 -11.63 23.22 -3.05
CA ASP A 139 -12.78 22.50 -3.60
C ASP A 139 -13.08 21.15 -2.92
N GLY A 140 -12.30 20.78 -1.90
CA GLY A 140 -12.46 19.54 -1.14
C GLY A 140 -11.82 18.30 -1.77
N THR A 141 -11.13 18.44 -2.91
CA THR A 141 -10.42 17.31 -3.55
C THR A 141 -8.94 17.28 -3.15
N LEU A 142 -8.37 16.07 -3.07
CA LEU A 142 -6.93 15.90 -2.88
C LEU A 142 -6.18 16.01 -4.21
N ALA A 143 -5.02 16.64 -4.18
CA ALA A 143 -4.07 16.69 -5.30
C ALA A 143 -2.68 16.24 -4.83
N PRO A 144 -1.98 15.37 -5.57
CA PRO A 144 -0.58 15.06 -5.28
C PRO A 144 0.29 16.28 -5.63
N VAL A 145 1.22 16.65 -4.76
CA VAL A 145 2.08 17.83 -4.95
C VAL A 145 3.57 17.49 -5.06
N ALA A 146 3.99 16.34 -4.52
CA ALA A 146 5.33 15.81 -4.69
C ALA A 146 5.37 14.30 -4.45
N ILE A 147 6.30 13.62 -5.12
CA ILE A 147 6.71 12.25 -4.84
C ILE A 147 8.22 12.24 -4.61
N GLU A 148 8.64 11.77 -3.45
CA GLU A 148 10.04 11.47 -3.15
C GLU A 148 10.30 9.98 -3.39
N LEU A 149 11.32 9.69 -4.20
CA LEU A 149 11.81 8.35 -4.46
C LEU A 149 13.20 8.19 -3.84
N SER A 150 13.30 7.37 -2.78
CA SER A 150 14.54 7.16 -2.03
C SER A 150 15.15 5.79 -2.33
N THR A 151 16.46 5.76 -2.62
CA THR A 151 17.27 4.53 -2.73
C THR A 151 18.21 4.39 -1.55
N PRO A 152 18.54 3.15 -1.13
CA PRO A 152 19.49 2.93 -0.04
C PRO A 152 20.92 3.24 -0.51
N LEU A 153 21.68 3.92 0.33
CA LEU A 153 23.12 4.16 0.17
C LEU A 153 23.84 3.58 1.40
N LEU A 154 24.78 2.66 1.16
CA LEU A 154 25.58 2.07 2.23
C LEU A 154 26.81 2.97 2.50
N GLN A 155 26.81 3.69 3.61
CA GLN A 155 27.89 4.62 3.95
C GLN A 155 28.18 4.60 5.46
N GLY A 156 29.45 4.45 5.84
CA GLY A 156 29.88 4.55 7.24
C GLY A 156 29.26 3.49 8.17
N GLY A 157 28.86 2.33 7.65
CA GLY A 157 28.15 1.29 8.40
C GLY A 157 26.65 1.52 8.54
N LEU A 158 26.11 2.59 7.95
CA LEU A 158 24.69 2.93 7.94
C LEU A 158 24.06 2.65 6.57
N THR A 159 22.75 2.46 6.56
CA THR A 159 21.92 2.47 5.33
C THR A 159 21.20 3.81 5.22
N THR A 160 21.84 4.79 4.60
CA THR A 160 21.27 6.14 4.39
C THR A 160 20.38 6.20 3.15
N ALA A 161 19.66 7.30 2.94
CA ALA A 161 18.86 7.53 1.74
C ALA A 161 19.57 8.47 0.76
N LYS A 162 19.52 8.11 -0.52
CA LYS A 162 19.66 9.05 -1.64
C LYS A 162 18.28 9.24 -2.27
N SER A 163 17.71 10.44 -2.10
CA SER A 163 16.38 10.78 -2.57
C SER A 163 16.40 11.60 -3.86
N THR A 164 15.35 11.48 -4.66
CA THR A 164 15.02 12.42 -5.74
C THR A 164 13.55 12.77 -5.64
N VAL A 165 13.23 14.06 -5.72
CA VAL A 165 11.87 14.59 -5.60
C VAL A 165 11.34 14.94 -6.99
N TYR A 166 10.15 14.46 -7.30
CA TYR A 166 9.40 14.73 -8.52
C TYR A 166 8.14 15.49 -8.16
N THR A 167 7.79 16.48 -8.99
CA THR A 167 6.57 17.28 -8.85
C THR A 167 5.67 17.07 -10.07
N PRO A 168 4.36 17.36 -9.96
CA PRO A 168 3.43 17.21 -11.07
C PRO A 168 3.88 17.94 -12.34
N ALA A 169 3.84 17.23 -13.46
CA ALA A 169 4.10 17.77 -14.80
C ALA A 169 3.07 17.21 -15.78
N SER A 170 2.59 18.06 -16.69
CA SER A 170 1.52 17.72 -17.64
C SER A 170 1.98 17.64 -19.10
N THR A 171 3.21 18.07 -19.41
CA THR A 171 3.78 18.06 -20.76
C THR A 171 5.22 17.55 -20.77
N GLY A 172 5.72 17.17 -21.95
CA GLY A 172 7.13 16.83 -22.15
C GLY A 172 7.55 15.49 -21.56
N VAL A 173 8.85 15.30 -21.38
CA VAL A 173 9.43 14.10 -20.77
C VAL A 173 9.12 14.04 -19.27
N GLU A 174 8.98 15.21 -18.65
CA GLU A 174 8.67 15.41 -17.25
C GLU A 174 7.31 14.81 -16.88
N ALA A 175 6.31 14.92 -17.76
CA ALA A 175 5.01 14.28 -17.56
C ALA A 175 5.11 12.75 -17.48
N TRP A 176 5.93 12.13 -18.32
CA TRP A 176 6.16 10.69 -18.29
C TRP A 176 6.97 10.27 -17.06
N ILE A 177 7.96 11.07 -16.66
CA ILE A 177 8.72 10.86 -15.42
C ILE A 177 7.77 10.93 -14.21
N TRP A 178 6.85 11.89 -14.18
CA TRP A 178 5.84 12.00 -13.14
C TRP A 178 4.91 10.77 -13.09
N GLN A 179 4.46 10.28 -14.25
CA GLN A 179 3.68 9.03 -14.32
C GLN A 179 4.48 7.82 -13.80
N LEU A 180 5.78 7.73 -14.10
CA LEU A 180 6.64 6.69 -13.54
C LEU A 180 6.81 6.82 -12.03
N ALA A 181 6.94 8.04 -11.50
CA ALA A 181 7.00 8.27 -10.06
C ALA A 181 5.72 7.77 -9.37
N LYS A 182 4.54 8.10 -9.92
CA LYS A 182 3.25 7.54 -9.44
C LYS A 182 3.20 6.03 -9.55
N ALA A 183 3.72 5.43 -10.62
CA ALA A 183 3.78 3.98 -10.76
C ALA A 183 4.59 3.32 -9.63
N TYR A 184 5.73 3.89 -9.24
CA TYR A 184 6.51 3.38 -8.09
C TYR A 184 5.76 3.49 -6.76
N VAL A 185 5.00 4.57 -6.55
CA VAL A 185 4.10 4.69 -5.39
C VAL A 185 3.04 3.59 -5.43
N CYS A 186 2.37 3.39 -6.56
CA CYS A 186 1.36 2.33 -6.71
C CYS A 186 1.97 0.93 -6.50
N VAL A 187 3.22 0.69 -6.89
CA VAL A 187 3.92 -0.58 -6.62
C VAL A 187 4.10 -0.78 -5.13
N ASN A 188 4.63 0.21 -4.39
CA ASN A 188 4.75 0.16 -2.93
C ASN A 188 3.38 -0.07 -2.27
N ASP A 189 2.39 0.72 -2.65
CA ASP A 189 1.05 0.68 -2.07
C ASP A 189 0.34 -0.64 -2.33
N TYR A 190 0.43 -1.19 -3.54
CA TYR A 190 -0.13 -2.49 -3.87
C TYR A 190 0.51 -3.61 -3.03
N GLY A 191 1.83 -3.56 -2.85
CA GLY A 191 2.52 -4.53 -2.02
C GLY A 191 2.12 -4.45 -0.55
N TYR A 192 2.00 -3.23 -0.01
CA TYR A 192 1.54 -3.01 1.36
C TYR A 192 0.09 -3.47 1.53
N HIS A 193 -0.78 -3.06 0.62
CA HIS A 193 -2.18 -3.46 0.57
C HIS A 193 -2.33 -4.98 0.64
N GLN A 194 -1.67 -5.72 -0.26
CA GLN A 194 -1.84 -7.17 -0.32
C GLN A 194 -1.37 -7.88 0.95
N LEU A 195 -0.22 -7.48 1.50
CA LEU A 195 0.43 -8.20 2.61
C LEU A 195 0.01 -7.73 3.99
N VAL A 196 -0.39 -6.46 4.12
CA VAL A 196 -0.67 -5.82 5.41
C VAL A 196 -2.16 -5.50 5.50
N SER A 197 -2.66 -4.53 4.73
CA SER A 197 -4.06 -4.08 4.84
C SER A 197 -5.04 -5.22 4.60
N HIS A 198 -4.74 -6.11 3.65
CA HIS A 198 -5.57 -7.24 3.29
C HIS A 198 -5.15 -8.51 4.06
N TRP A 199 -4.00 -9.11 3.76
CA TRP A 199 -3.61 -10.39 4.37
C TRP A 199 -3.46 -10.31 5.89
N LEU A 200 -2.61 -9.43 6.42
CA LEU A 200 -2.34 -9.38 7.85
C LEU A 200 -3.58 -8.95 8.64
N ASN A 201 -4.08 -7.74 8.35
CA ASN A 201 -5.08 -7.05 9.16
C ASN A 201 -6.50 -7.61 9.00
N THR A 202 -6.73 -8.54 8.06
CA THR A 202 -8.02 -9.24 7.94
C THR A 202 -7.86 -10.76 8.03
N HIS A 203 -7.11 -11.40 7.14
CA HIS A 203 -7.03 -12.86 7.10
C HIS A 203 -6.29 -13.43 8.32
N ALA A 204 -5.05 -12.99 8.55
CA ALA A 204 -4.17 -13.60 9.54
C ALA A 204 -4.62 -13.29 10.97
N VAL A 205 -4.97 -12.03 11.28
CA VAL A 205 -5.40 -11.63 12.63
C VAL A 205 -6.77 -12.19 13.02
N MET A 206 -7.66 -12.49 12.06
CA MET A 206 -8.98 -13.03 12.38
C MET A 206 -8.95 -14.51 12.78
N GLU A 207 -8.05 -15.32 12.20
CA GLU A 207 -8.01 -16.77 12.42
C GLU A 207 -7.86 -17.19 13.90
N PRO A 208 -7.01 -16.53 14.73
CA PRO A 208 -6.94 -16.79 16.16
C PRO A 208 -8.28 -16.62 16.90
N PHE A 209 -9.10 -15.61 16.56
CA PHE A 209 -10.41 -15.40 17.19
C PHE A 209 -11.39 -16.53 16.86
N ILE A 210 -11.32 -17.08 15.64
CA ILE A 210 -12.12 -18.21 15.20
C ILE A 210 -11.76 -19.46 16.01
N ILE A 211 -10.46 -19.74 16.14
CA ILE A 211 -9.95 -20.88 16.91
C ILE A 211 -10.36 -20.75 18.37
N ALA A 212 -10.15 -19.59 18.99
CA ALA A 212 -10.53 -19.35 20.39
C ALA A 212 -12.04 -19.50 20.62
N THR A 213 -12.86 -18.92 19.74
CA THR A 213 -14.33 -18.99 19.84
C THR A 213 -14.81 -20.44 19.81
N ASN A 214 -14.34 -21.25 18.87
CA ASN A 214 -14.76 -22.65 18.75
C ASN A 214 -14.22 -23.55 19.88
N ARG A 215 -13.05 -23.21 20.45
CA ARG A 215 -12.45 -23.99 21.54
C ARG A 215 -13.01 -23.67 22.92
N GLN A 216 -13.49 -22.44 23.13
CA GLN A 216 -13.82 -21.94 24.46
C GLN A 216 -15.31 -21.60 24.65
N LEU A 217 -16.07 -21.39 23.57
CA LEU A 217 -17.48 -21.02 23.65
C LEU A 217 -18.35 -22.11 23.01
N SER A 218 -19.23 -22.71 23.82
CA SER A 218 -20.26 -23.66 23.35
C SER A 218 -21.08 -23.04 22.21
N VAL A 219 -21.57 -23.87 21.28
CA VAL A 219 -22.50 -23.46 20.21
C VAL A 219 -23.80 -22.83 20.75
N THR A 220 -24.13 -23.05 22.02
CA THR A 220 -25.27 -22.40 22.68
C THR A 220 -24.94 -21.05 23.32
N HIS A 221 -23.66 -20.72 23.50
CA HIS A 221 -23.20 -19.48 24.14
C HIS A 221 -23.61 -18.25 23.30
N PRO A 222 -24.16 -17.18 23.90
CA PRO A 222 -24.66 -16.02 23.14
C PRO A 222 -23.56 -15.35 22.30
N VAL A 223 -22.35 -15.21 22.84
CA VAL A 223 -21.20 -14.64 22.09
C VAL A 223 -20.75 -15.55 20.95
N HIS A 224 -20.85 -16.88 21.09
CA HIS A 224 -20.57 -17.78 19.96
C HIS A 224 -21.56 -17.51 18.82
N LYS A 225 -22.86 -17.45 19.12
CA LYS A 225 -23.90 -17.19 18.13
C LYS A 225 -23.74 -15.82 17.46
N LEU A 226 -23.31 -14.81 18.21
CA LEU A 226 -23.03 -13.48 17.69
C LEU A 226 -21.86 -13.48 16.71
N LEU A 227 -20.74 -14.11 17.07
CA LEU A 227 -19.50 -14.04 16.28
C LEU A 227 -19.45 -15.03 15.12
N HIS A 228 -20.05 -16.21 15.27
CA HIS A 228 -19.94 -17.31 14.32
C HIS A 228 -20.28 -16.96 12.85
N PRO A 229 -21.33 -16.16 12.55
CA PRO A 229 -21.62 -15.76 11.17
C PRO A 229 -20.49 -14.97 10.50
N HIS A 230 -19.68 -14.24 11.29
CA HIS A 230 -18.57 -13.42 10.78
C HIS A 230 -17.30 -14.23 10.46
N TYR A 231 -17.27 -15.51 10.81
CA TYR A 231 -16.11 -16.39 10.61
C TYR A 231 -16.25 -17.32 9.40
N ARG A 232 -17.37 -17.21 8.68
CA ARG A 232 -17.70 -18.09 7.57
C ARG A 232 -16.56 -18.09 6.55
N ASP A 233 -16.10 -19.30 6.23
CA ASP A 233 -15.08 -19.60 5.22
C ASP A 233 -13.66 -19.03 5.49
N THR A 234 -13.43 -18.20 6.51
CA THR A 234 -12.11 -17.58 6.78
C THR A 234 -11.00 -18.62 6.98
N MET A 235 -11.21 -19.66 7.80
CA MET A 235 -10.19 -20.72 7.99
C MET A 235 -9.95 -21.53 6.70
N ASN A 236 -10.98 -21.77 5.90
CA ASN A 236 -10.87 -22.51 4.64
C ASN A 236 -10.07 -21.72 3.61
N ILE A 237 -10.37 -20.43 3.43
CA ILE A 237 -9.60 -19.58 2.53
C ILE A 237 -8.17 -19.36 3.03
N ASN A 238 -7.95 -19.20 4.35
CA ASN A 238 -6.61 -19.07 4.91
C ASN A 238 -5.77 -20.33 4.71
N SER A 239 -6.34 -21.52 4.87
CA SER A 239 -5.63 -22.78 4.57
C SER A 239 -5.18 -22.85 3.11
N ARG A 240 -6.08 -22.54 2.17
CA ARG A 240 -5.74 -22.49 0.74
C ARG A 240 -4.72 -21.40 0.42
N ALA A 241 -4.80 -20.26 1.08
CA ALA A 241 -3.83 -19.18 0.93
C ALA A 241 -2.44 -19.64 1.38
N ARG A 242 -2.32 -20.32 2.54
CA ARG A 242 -1.05 -20.90 3.00
C ARG A 242 -0.46 -21.92 2.03
N GLU A 243 -1.30 -22.66 1.29
CA GLU A 243 -0.84 -23.67 0.32
C GLU A 243 -0.42 -23.05 -1.02
N LEU A 244 -1.19 -22.10 -1.56
CA LEU A 244 -1.07 -21.65 -2.95
C LEU A 244 -0.70 -20.17 -3.13
N LEU A 245 -1.03 -19.33 -2.15
CA LEU A 245 -0.93 -17.87 -2.27
C LEU A 245 0.33 -17.34 -1.60
N VAL A 246 0.50 -17.58 -0.30
CA VAL A 246 1.59 -17.03 0.54
C VAL A 246 2.71 -18.03 0.85
N SER A 247 2.65 -19.22 0.26
CA SER A 247 3.72 -20.22 0.34
C SER A 247 4.97 -19.79 -0.43
N ALA A 248 6.10 -20.41 -0.12
CA ALA A 248 7.31 -20.31 -0.93
C ALA A 248 7.02 -20.76 -2.38
N GLY A 249 7.31 -19.90 -3.36
CA GLY A 249 6.94 -20.11 -4.76
C GLY A 249 5.44 -20.01 -5.06
N GLY A 250 4.63 -19.55 -4.09
CA GLY A 250 3.22 -19.27 -4.26
C GLY A 250 2.96 -18.01 -5.08
N ILE A 251 1.67 -17.72 -5.33
CA ILE A 251 1.25 -16.62 -6.22
C ILE A 251 1.83 -15.26 -5.77
N ILE A 252 1.85 -14.96 -4.48
CA ILE A 252 2.39 -13.68 -3.97
C ILE A 252 3.87 -13.55 -4.29
N GLU A 253 4.69 -14.56 -4.01
CA GLU A 253 6.13 -14.48 -4.28
C GLU A 253 6.45 -14.39 -5.77
N LEU A 254 5.57 -14.91 -6.63
CA LEU A 254 5.73 -14.89 -8.08
C LEU A 254 5.25 -13.60 -8.74
N THR A 255 4.33 -12.85 -8.11
CA THR A 255 3.61 -11.75 -8.77
C THR A 255 3.73 -10.39 -8.07
N VAL A 256 4.19 -10.35 -6.82
CA VAL A 256 4.35 -9.12 -6.05
C VAL A 256 5.84 -8.91 -5.74
N PHE A 257 6.26 -7.65 -5.71
CA PHE A 257 7.68 -7.29 -5.67
C PHE A 257 8.44 -7.82 -4.45
N GLN A 258 7.77 -8.07 -3.32
CA GLN A 258 8.43 -8.53 -2.10
C GLN A 258 9.04 -9.93 -2.26
N ARG A 259 8.55 -10.73 -3.22
CA ARG A 259 9.03 -12.09 -3.49
C ARG A 259 9.17 -12.91 -2.20
N LYS A 260 10.29 -13.60 -2.01
CA LYS A 260 10.61 -14.42 -0.83
C LYS A 260 10.64 -13.65 0.51
N TYR A 261 10.60 -12.32 0.50
CA TYR A 261 10.56 -11.51 1.71
C TYR A 261 9.13 -11.10 2.11
N ALA A 262 8.11 -11.47 1.32
CA ALA A 262 6.72 -11.05 1.54
C ALA A 262 6.22 -11.34 2.96
N MET A 263 6.31 -12.60 3.40
CA MET A 263 5.81 -13.00 4.73
C MET A 263 6.67 -12.45 5.86
N GLU A 264 7.97 -12.24 5.63
CA GLU A 264 8.86 -11.58 6.60
C GLU A 264 8.44 -10.12 6.81
N MET A 265 8.22 -9.37 5.72
CA MET A 265 7.78 -7.97 5.78
C MET A 265 6.45 -7.84 6.54
N SER A 266 5.47 -8.68 6.22
CA SER A 266 4.18 -8.72 6.93
C SER A 266 4.35 -9.01 8.43
N SER A 267 5.23 -9.95 8.78
CA SER A 267 5.56 -10.28 10.18
C SER A 267 6.26 -9.16 10.93
N VAL A 268 7.16 -8.40 10.27
CA VAL A 268 7.80 -7.23 10.87
C VAL A 268 6.77 -6.14 11.15
N THR A 269 5.88 -5.84 10.19
CA THR A 269 4.80 -4.88 10.39
C THR A 269 3.84 -5.27 11.52
N TYR A 270 3.61 -6.58 11.74
CA TYR A 270 2.77 -7.06 12.84
C TYR A 270 3.28 -6.68 14.23
N LYS A 271 4.57 -6.35 14.39
CA LYS A 271 5.11 -5.89 15.69
C LYS A 271 4.44 -4.62 16.20
N ASP A 272 3.99 -3.76 15.29
CA ASP A 272 3.33 -2.49 15.59
C ASP A 272 1.79 -2.60 15.50
N TRP A 273 1.26 -3.81 15.26
CA TRP A 273 -0.18 -4.01 15.19
C TRP A 273 -0.80 -3.94 16.58
N ASN A 274 -1.85 -3.12 16.71
CA ASN A 274 -2.58 -2.93 17.95
C ASN A 274 -4.08 -3.15 17.71
N PHE A 275 -4.66 -4.13 18.42
CA PHE A 275 -6.08 -4.48 18.31
C PHE A 275 -7.02 -3.29 18.57
N ASN A 276 -6.69 -2.45 19.55
CA ASN A 276 -7.56 -1.33 19.93
C ASN A 276 -7.57 -0.22 18.88
N GLU A 277 -6.57 -0.18 18.01
CA GLU A 277 -6.47 0.80 16.92
C GLU A 277 -7.15 0.32 15.64
N GLN A 278 -7.73 -0.90 15.62
CA GLN A 278 -8.45 -1.41 14.45
C GLN A 278 -9.90 -0.90 14.37
N ALA A 279 -10.39 -0.26 15.43
CA ALA A 279 -11.68 0.41 15.40
C ALA A 279 -11.58 1.64 14.49
N LEU A 280 -12.52 1.76 13.54
CA LEU A 280 -12.48 2.82 12.52
C LEU A 280 -12.32 4.24 13.11
N PRO A 281 -13.00 4.65 14.20
CA PRO A 281 -12.79 5.97 14.78
C PRO A 281 -11.38 6.17 15.31
N ASP A 282 -10.80 5.16 15.97
CA ASP A 282 -9.48 5.24 16.57
C ASP A 282 -8.37 5.23 15.50
N ASP A 283 -8.54 4.42 14.44
CA ASP A 283 -7.66 4.44 13.26
C ASP A 283 -7.64 5.82 12.58
N LEU A 284 -8.81 6.44 12.38
CA LEU A 284 -8.91 7.78 11.78
C LEU A 284 -8.32 8.89 12.66
N ILE A 285 -8.34 8.74 13.98
CA ILE A 285 -7.72 9.70 14.90
C ILE A 285 -6.20 9.53 14.93
N LYS A 286 -5.71 8.28 14.83
CA LYS A 286 -4.29 7.95 14.80
C LYS A 286 -3.59 8.52 13.56
N ARG A 287 -4.26 8.46 12.40
CA ARG A 287 -3.73 8.88 11.10
C ARG A 287 -3.91 10.38 10.85
#